data_AF-A0A8T4EL76-F1
#
_entry.id   AF-A0A8T4EL76-F1
#
_cell.length_a   1.000
_cell.length_b   1.000
_cell.length_c   1.000
_cell.angle_alpha   90.00
_cell.angle_beta   90.00
_cell.angle_gamma   90.00
#
_symmetry.space_group_name_H-M   'P 1'
#
loop_
_entity.id
_entity.type
_entity.pdbx_description
1 polymer ?
#
loop_
_entity_poly.entity_id
_entity_poly.type
_entity_poly.pdbx_seq_one_letter_code
_entity_poly.pdbx_strand_id
1 'polypeptide(L)' 'KAISVVKILPKKSSQLYRIAEDFLSMAKNYLADAKHFRDKGDYVTAFAAVSYAHAWLDAGARMKIFDTGKEAGNLFASD' A
#
# COMPACT_ATOMS: atom_id res chain seq x y z
N LYS A 1 11.71 -0.40 -0.06
CA LYS A 1 11.64 -1.84 0.32
C LYS A 1 10.31 -2.27 0.97
N ALA A 2 9.25 -1.44 0.99
CA ALA A 2 7.97 -1.78 1.67
C ALA A 2 6.96 -2.57 0.81
N ILE A 3 6.89 -2.35 -0.51
CA ILE A 3 5.89 -3.01 -1.38
C ILE A 3 6.15 -4.51 -1.62
N SER A 4 7.36 -5.00 -1.31
CA SER A 4 7.75 -6.39 -1.60
C SER A 4 7.25 -7.43 -0.59
N VAL A 5 6.56 -7.05 0.50
CA VAL A 5 6.15 -8.01 1.54
C VAL A 5 4.74 -7.74 2.10
N VAL A 6 3.77 -7.41 1.24
CA VAL A 6 2.36 -7.34 1.64
C VAL A 6 1.67 -8.64 1.24
N LYS A 7 1.28 -9.46 2.24
CA LYS A 7 0.54 -10.70 2.01
C LYS A 7 -0.94 -10.47 2.28
N ILE A 8 -1.80 -10.90 1.35
CA ILE A 8 -3.25 -10.83 1.53
C ILE A 8 -3.69 -11.91 2.53
N LEU A 9 -4.40 -11.50 3.58
CA LEU A 9 -4.89 -12.38 4.65
C LEU A 9 -6.22 -13.08 4.32
N PRO A 10 -7.23 -12.39 3.75
CA PRO A 10 -8.51 -13.02 3.46
C PRO A 10 -8.41 -14.21 2.50
N LYS A 11 -9.36 -15.16 2.61
CA LYS A 11 -9.44 -16.31 1.69
C LYS A 11 -9.78 -15.83 0.27
N LYS A 12 -9.18 -16.43 -0.75
CA LYS A 12 -9.40 -16.10 -2.18
C LYS A 12 -10.87 -16.06 -2.62
N SER A 13 -11.73 -16.87 -2.01
CA SER A 13 -13.17 -16.91 -2.32
C SER A 13 -13.98 -15.78 -1.68
N SER A 14 -13.40 -15.00 -0.77
CA SER A 14 -14.10 -13.95 -0.02
C SER A 14 -14.10 -12.62 -0.78
N GLN A 15 -15.14 -11.80 -0.57
CA GLN A 15 -15.17 -10.43 -1.08
C GLN A 15 -14.01 -9.58 -0.54
N LEU A 16 -13.60 -9.83 0.71
CA LEU A 16 -12.46 -9.15 1.34
C LEU A 16 -11.14 -9.41 0.61
N TYR A 17 -10.98 -10.58 -0.03
CA TYR A 17 -9.79 -10.84 -0.84
C TYR A 17 -9.75 -9.95 -2.09
N ARG A 18 -10.89 -9.76 -2.77
CA ARG A 18 -10.98 -8.85 -3.92
C ARG A 18 -10.68 -7.41 -3.52
N ILE A 19 -11.26 -6.97 -2.40
CA ILE A 19 -10.96 -5.65 -1.83
C ILE A 19 -9.46 -5.50 -1.52
N ALA A 20 -8.83 -6.54 -0.96
CA ALA A 20 -7.39 -6.53 -0.70
C ALA A 20 -6.56 -6.46 -1.99
N GLU A 21 -6.97 -7.16 -3.06
CA GLU A 21 -6.33 -7.05 -4.37
C GLU A 21 -6.46 -5.64 -4.96
N ASP A 22 -7.64 -5.02 -4.85
CA ASP A 22 -7.87 -3.65 -5.30
C ASP A 22 -6.99 -2.66 -4.54
N PHE A 23 -6.92 -2.75 -3.20
CA PHE A 23 -6.05 -1.89 -2.38
C PHE A 23 -4.57 -2.03 -2.78
N LEU A 24 -4.11 -3.27 -2.99
CA LEU A 24 -2.73 -3.52 -3.40
C LEU A 24 -2.47 -3.02 -4.82
N SER A 25 -3.44 -3.14 -5.72
CA SER A 25 -3.39 -2.58 -7.07
C SER A 25 -3.24 -1.07 -7.03
N MET A 26 -4.08 -0.38 -6.26
CA MET A 26 -4.01 1.07 -6.07
C MET A 26 -2.66 1.52 -5.51
N ALA A 27 -2.14 0.84 -4.48
CA ALA A 27 -0.82 1.14 -3.93
C ALA A 27 0.30 1.00 -4.97
N LYS A 28 0.25 -0.03 -5.83
CA LYS A 28 1.23 -0.24 -6.91
C LYS A 28 1.13 0.83 -7.99
N ASN A 29 -0.08 1.20 -8.39
CA ASN A 29 -0.32 2.23 -9.40
C ASN A 29 0.22 3.58 -8.95
N TYR A 30 -0.10 4.02 -7.72
CA TYR A 30 0.44 5.27 -7.18
C TYR A 30 1.97 5.24 -6.97
N LEU A 31 2.57 4.08 -6.66
CA LEU A 31 4.04 3.98 -6.66
C LEU A 31 4.62 4.13 -8.08
N ALA A 32 3.95 3.58 -9.10
CA ALA A 32 4.37 3.74 -10.49
C ALA A 32 4.28 5.21 -10.92
N ASP A 33 3.19 5.91 -10.54
CA ASP A 33 3.03 7.34 -10.76
C ASP A 33 4.11 8.16 -10.05
N ALA A 34 4.42 7.82 -8.80
CA ALA A 34 5.49 8.49 -8.06
C ALA A 34 6.83 8.39 -8.77
N LYS A 35 7.17 7.22 -9.33
CA LYS A 35 8.37 7.04 -10.16
C LYS A 35 8.30 7.88 -11.43
N HIS A 36 7.15 7.87 -12.11
CA HIS A 36 6.94 8.64 -13.33
C HIS A 36 7.15 10.15 -13.12
N PHE A 37 6.55 10.72 -12.08
CA PHE A 37 6.69 12.14 -11.76
C PHE A 37 8.12 12.49 -11.30
N ARG A 38 8.74 11.62 -10.51
CA ARG A 38 10.13 11.79 -10.09
C ARG A 38 11.07 11.83 -11.29
N ASP A 39 10.90 10.91 -12.25
CA ASP A 39 11.75 10.82 -13.44
C ASP A 39 11.60 12.04 -14.37
N LYS A 40 10.48 12.78 -14.23
CA LYS A 40 10.23 14.08 -14.89
C LYS A 40 10.71 15.30 -14.09
N GLY A 41 11.27 15.11 -12.89
CA GLY A 41 11.68 16.19 -11.98
C GLY A 41 10.53 16.86 -11.22
N ASP A 42 9.30 16.34 -11.32
CA ASP A 42 8.16 16.82 -10.54
C ASP A 42 8.11 16.13 -9.17
N TYR A 43 8.97 16.60 -8.27
CA TYR A 43 9.14 16.00 -6.95
C TYR A 43 7.94 16.19 -6.02
N VAL A 44 7.18 17.29 -6.17
CA VAL A 44 5.99 17.54 -5.34
C VAL A 44 4.91 16.53 -5.68
N THR A 45 4.62 16.33 -6.96
CA THR A 45 3.63 15.34 -7.39
C THR A 45 4.11 13.92 -7.12
N ALA A 46 5.41 13.65 -7.31
CA ALA A 46 6.00 12.36 -6.94
C ALA A 46 5.83 12.03 -5.45
N PHE A 47 6.06 13.02 -4.59
CA PHE A 47 5.88 12.88 -3.15
C PHE A 47 4.40 12.65 -2.79
N ALA A 48 3.47 13.42 -3.39
CA ALA A 48 2.05 13.20 -3.19
C ALA A 48 1.61 11.78 -3.59
N ALA A 49 2.08 11.29 -4.75
CA ALA A 49 1.76 9.95 -5.23
C ALA A 49 2.32 8.86 -4.30
N VAL A 50 3.57 8.99 -3.81
CA VAL A 50 4.11 7.99 -2.87
C VAL A 50 3.39 8.00 -1.52
N SER A 51 2.95 9.16 -1.04
CA SER A 51 2.11 9.27 0.16
C SER A 51 0.76 8.59 -0.03
N TYR A 52 0.16 8.69 -1.23
CA TYR A 52 -1.10 8.01 -1.54
C TYR A 52 -0.94 6.49 -1.65
N ALA A 53 0.15 6.02 -2.27
CA ALA A 53 0.48 4.60 -2.29
C ALA A 53 0.59 4.02 -0.86
N HIS A 54 1.21 4.79 0.04
CA HIS A 54 1.32 4.45 1.45
C HIS A 54 -0.04 4.40 2.16
N ALA A 55 -0.92 5.38 1.91
CA ALA A 55 -2.25 5.43 2.51
C ALA A 55 -3.10 4.18 2.19
N TRP A 56 -3.03 3.65 0.96
CA TRP A 56 -3.70 2.39 0.58
C TRP A 56 -3.18 1.18 1.36
N LEU A 57 -1.87 1.10 1.59
CA LEU A 57 -1.28 0.01 2.38
C LEU A 57 -1.64 0.12 3.86
N ASP A 58 -1.59 1.32 4.44
CA ASP A 58 -1.97 1.58 5.83
C ASP A 58 -3.46 1.27 6.08
N ALA A 59 -4.34 1.67 5.15
CA ALA A 59 -5.77 1.35 5.23
C ALA A 59 -6.00 -0.16 5.22
N GLY A 60 -5.33 -0.90 4.33
CA GLY A 60 -5.43 -2.37 4.29
C GLY A 60 -4.85 -3.06 5.53
N ALA A 61 -3.80 -2.51 6.13
CA ALA A 61 -3.26 -2.97 7.41
C ALA A 61 -4.26 -2.78 8.55
N ARG A 62 -4.86 -1.59 8.67
CA ARG A 62 -5.87 -1.27 9.69
C ARG A 62 -7.13 -2.13 9.55
N MET A 63 -7.52 -2.43 8.31
CA MET A 63 -8.62 -3.34 8.01
C MET A 63 -8.28 -4.83 8.24
N LYS A 64 -7.04 -5.16 8.59
CA LYS A 64 -6.54 -6.54 8.76
C LYS A 64 -6.72 -7.41 7.51
N ILE A 65 -6.68 -6.80 6.32
CA ILE A 65 -6.70 -7.52 5.05
C ILE A 65 -5.28 -7.78 4.51
N PHE A 66 -4.29 -7.08 5.06
CA PHE A 66 -2.87 -7.27 4.79
C PHE A 66 -2.12 -7.74 6.03
N ASP A 67 -1.21 -8.69 5.83
CA ASP A 67 -0.19 -9.08 6.79
C ASP A 67 0.97 -8.08 6.69
N THR A 68 1.23 -7.40 7.79
CA THR A 68 2.30 -6.41 7.88
C THR A 68 3.53 -6.93 8.63
N GLY A 69 3.51 -8.19 9.08
CA GLY A 69 4.56 -8.78 9.90
C GLY A 69 4.71 -8.16 11.30
N LYS A 70 3.82 -7.24 11.69
CA LYS A 70 3.68 -6.69 13.04
C LYS A 70 2.32 -7.11 13.58
N GLU A 71 2.24 -7.48 14.86
CA GLU A 71 0.95 -7.64 15.53
C GLU A 71 0.08 -6.41 15.28
N ALA A 72 -1.19 -6.65 14.95
CA ALA A 72 -2.10 -5.67 14.38
C ALA A 72 -2.06 -4.34 15.15
N GLY A 73 -1.41 -3.33 14.57
CA GLY A 73 -1.24 -2.06 15.24
C GLY A 73 -0.76 -0.97 14.30
N ASN A 74 0.43 -1.08 13.73
CA ASN A 74 1.02 0.03 13.00
C ASN A 74 2.08 -0.44 12.00
N LEU A 75 1.80 -0.30 10.69
CA LEU A 75 2.80 -0.54 9.64
C LEU A 75 3.97 0.48 9.73
N PHE A 76 3.74 1.65 10.34
CA PHE A 76 4.69 2.78 10.39
C PHE A 76 4.83 3.48 11.74
N ALA A 77 4.33 2.93 12.85
CA ALA A 77 4.75 3.45 14.15
C ALA A 77 6.23 3.09 14.33
N SER A 78 7.05 4.12 14.19
CA SER A 78 8.38 4.20 14.75
C SER A 78 8.24 4.19 16.27
N ASP A 79 8.94 3.26 16.91
CA ASP A 79 9.47 3.54 18.25
C ASP A 79 10.57 4.61 18.13
#